data_AF-A0A1L8DP07-F1
#
_entry.id   AF-A0A1L8DP07-F1
#
_cell.length_a   1.000
_cell.length_b   1.000
_cell.length_c   1.000
_cell.angle_alpha   90.00
_cell.angle_beta   90.00
_cell.angle_gamma   90.00
#
_symmetry.space_group_name_H-M   'P 1'
#
loop_
_entity.id
_entity.type
_entity.pdbx_description
1 polymer ?
#
loop_
_entity_poly.entity_id
_entity_poly.type
_entity_poly.pdbx_seq_one_letter_code
_entity_poly.pdbx_strand_id
1 'polypeptide(L)'
;IDKMEKLPQLCLLVLIGLALSLSSDGASILAKRGVAESEDTPKPKICQNNSPCGWGIYTPFTRQVDYFMKNTCVCEEQKQCVRTDDDLSVSAYVYRCRDLGQRKKVDNS
;
A
#
# COMPACT_ATOMS: atom_id res chain seq x y z
N ILE A 1 -48.09 -3.43 -28.04
CA ILE A 1 -47.67 -3.23 -26.63
C ILE A 1 -46.61 -4.29 -26.23
N ASP A 2 -45.86 -4.87 -27.19
CA ASP A 2 -45.02 -6.06 -26.94
C ASP A 2 -43.52 -5.88 -27.26
N LYS A 3 -42.92 -4.74 -26.92
CA LYS A 3 -41.48 -4.50 -27.22
C LYS A 3 -40.63 -4.01 -26.06
N MET A 4 -41.15 -3.95 -24.83
CA MET A 4 -40.39 -3.45 -23.66
C MET A 4 -40.10 -4.51 -22.58
N GLU A 5 -40.62 -5.73 -22.68
CA GLU A 5 -40.39 -6.80 -21.67
C GLU A 5 -39.18 -7.69 -21.95
N LYS A 6 -38.66 -7.70 -23.19
CA LYS A 6 -37.54 -8.59 -23.57
C LYS A 6 -36.16 -8.02 -23.23
N LEU A 7 -36.07 -6.71 -22.94
CA LEU A 7 -34.82 -6.04 -22.61
C LEU A 7 -34.24 -6.45 -21.24
N PRO A 8 -35.02 -6.53 -20.14
CA PRO A 8 -34.49 -6.98 -18.85
C PRO A 8 -34.11 -8.47 -18.85
N GLN A 9 -34.84 -9.31 -19.60
CA GLN A 9 -34.51 -10.73 -19.74
C GLN A 9 -33.18 -10.96 -20.49
N LEU A 10 -32.92 -10.17 -21.55
CA LEU A 10 -31.66 -10.27 -22.28
C LEU A 10 -30.46 -9.87 -21.41
N CYS A 11 -30.60 -8.81 -20.60
CA CYS A 11 -29.55 -8.39 -19.66
C CYS A 11 -29.25 -9.47 -18.61
N LEU A 12 -30.28 -10.13 -18.08
CA LEU A 12 -30.13 -11.17 -17.06
C LEU A 12 -29.36 -12.39 -17.59
N LEU A 13 -29.61 -12.79 -18.84
CA LEU A 13 -28.89 -13.90 -19.48
C LEU A 13 -27.42 -13.56 -19.76
N VAL A 14 -27.12 -12.33 -20.15
CA VAL A 14 -25.73 -11.87 -20.38
C VAL A 14 -24.94 -11.84 -19.07
N LEU A 15 -25.55 -11.39 -17.96
CA LEU A 15 -24.91 -11.36 -16.64
C LEU A 15 -24.62 -12.76 -16.09
N ILE A 16 -25.51 -13.73 -16.29
CA ILE A 16 -25.29 -15.13 -15.89
C ILE A 16 -24.16 -15.75 -16.73
N GLY A 17 -24.10 -15.46 -18.03
CA GLY A 17 -23.03 -15.95 -18.91
C GLY A 17 -21.63 -15.43 -18.53
N LEU A 18 -21.53 -14.17 -18.09
CA LEU A 18 -20.27 -13.59 -17.60
C LEU A 18 -19.82 -14.16 -16.24
N ALA A 19 -20.75 -14.64 -15.41
CA ALA A 19 -20.41 -15.27 -14.13
C ALA A 19 -19.87 -16.71 -14.30
N LEU A 20 -20.22 -17.39 -15.40
CA LEU A 20 -19.82 -18.79 -15.65
C LEU A 20 -18.43 -18.95 -16.28
N SER A 21 -17.80 -17.87 -16.74
CA SER A 21 -16.46 -17.93 -17.36
C SER A 21 -15.29 -17.85 -16.37
N LEU A 22 -15.55 -17.81 -15.06
CA LEU A 22 -14.52 -17.78 -14.02
C LEU A 22 -14.30 -19.16 -13.38
N SER A 23 -13.81 -20.12 -14.17
CA SER A 23 -13.19 -21.34 -13.63
C SER A 23 -11.83 -21.56 -14.31
N SER A 24 -10.78 -21.12 -13.63
CA SER A 24 -9.41 -21.53 -13.92
C SER A 24 -9.00 -22.53 -12.85
N ASP A 25 -9.06 -23.82 -13.18
CA ASP A 25 -8.44 -24.87 -12.37
C ASP A 25 -6.93 -24.86 -12.64
N GLY A 26 -6.19 -24.12 -11.82
CA GLY A 26 -4.73 -24.17 -11.78
C GLY A 26 -4.26 -25.31 -10.88
N ALA A 27 -3.82 -26.44 -11.48
CA ALA A 27 -3.17 -27.52 -10.74
C ALA A 27 -1.85 -27.03 -10.11
N SER A 28 -1.76 -27.05 -8.78
CA SER A 28 -0.53 -26.71 -8.06
C SER A 28 0.43 -27.90 -8.06
N ILE A 29 1.40 -27.93 -8.97
CA ILE A 29 2.54 -28.85 -8.88
C ILE A 29 3.44 -28.39 -7.73
N LEU A 30 3.46 -29.13 -6.63
CA LEU A 30 4.42 -28.94 -5.54
C LEU A 30 5.81 -29.43 -5.99
N ALA A 31 6.55 -28.56 -6.68
CA ALA A 31 7.96 -28.75 -6.93
C ALA A 31 8.75 -28.23 -5.72
N LYS A 32 9.25 -29.16 -4.89
CA LYS A 32 10.18 -28.86 -3.80
C LYS A 32 11.54 -28.50 -4.41
N ARG A 33 11.72 -27.24 -4.80
CA ARG A 33 13.01 -26.70 -5.25
C ARG A 33 13.85 -26.34 -4.03
N GLY A 34 14.83 -27.18 -3.71
CA GLY A 34 16.00 -26.73 -2.96
C GLY A 34 16.83 -25.86 -3.89
N VAL A 35 17.06 -24.60 -3.51
CA VAL A 35 17.94 -23.67 -4.24
C VAL A 35 18.88 -23.05 -3.22
N ALA A 36 20.17 -23.19 -3.52
CA ALA A 36 21.28 -22.59 -2.83
C ALA A 36 21.08 -21.08 -2.61
N GLU A 37 21.56 -20.60 -1.48
CA GLU A 37 21.65 -19.19 -1.13
C GLU A 37 22.58 -18.47 -2.12
N SER A 38 22.00 -18.01 -3.23
CA SER A 38 22.63 -17.02 -4.11
C SER A 38 22.28 -15.64 -3.55
N GLU A 39 23.28 -14.99 -2.95
CA GLU A 39 23.24 -13.60 -2.49
C GLU A 39 23.11 -12.61 -3.67
N ASP A 40 21.93 -12.56 -4.29
CA ASP A 40 21.54 -11.48 -5.20
C ASP A 40 20.18 -10.92 -4.77
N THR A 41 20.09 -10.50 -3.51
CA THR A 41 18.94 -9.70 -3.06
C THR A 41 19.10 -8.28 -3.60
N PRO A 42 18.11 -7.75 -4.35
CA PRO A 42 18.16 -6.36 -4.83
C PRO A 42 18.36 -5.41 -3.65
N LYS A 43 19.38 -4.55 -3.72
CA LYS A 43 19.64 -3.56 -2.67
C LYS A 43 18.41 -2.63 -2.54
N PRO A 44 17.96 -2.32 -1.33
CA PRO A 44 16.80 -1.45 -1.13
C PRO A 44 17.11 -0.03 -1.61
N LYS A 45 16.15 0.59 -2.30
CA LYS A 45 16.30 1.95 -2.84
C LYS A 45 16.33 2.98 -1.70
N ILE A 46 17.28 3.90 -1.72
CA ILE A 46 17.34 5.00 -0.73
C ILE A 46 16.30 6.07 -1.03
N CYS A 47 15.63 6.59 0.01
CA CYS A 47 14.67 7.69 -0.13
C CYS A 47 15.37 9.00 -0.51
N GLN A 48 14.78 9.77 -1.43
CA GLN A 48 15.25 11.12 -1.72
C GLN A 48 14.90 12.07 -0.56
N ASN A 49 15.63 13.20 -0.45
CA ASN A 49 15.60 14.10 0.70
C ASN A 49 14.18 14.57 1.12
N ASN A 50 13.27 14.74 0.15
CA ASN A 50 11.89 15.16 0.41
C ASN A 50 10.85 14.10 0.00
N SER A 51 11.26 12.85 -0.21
CA SER A 51 10.33 11.74 -0.38
C SER A 51 9.91 11.21 0.99
N PRO A 52 8.61 10.99 1.23
CA PRO A 52 8.17 10.32 2.44
C PRO A 52 8.72 8.88 2.46
N CYS A 53 9.20 8.45 3.61
CA CYS A 53 9.59 7.06 3.87
C CYS A 53 8.40 6.21 4.35
N GLY A 54 7.33 6.86 4.80
CA GLY A 54 6.06 6.22 5.10
C GLY A 54 4.98 7.19 5.55
N TRP A 55 3.80 6.62 5.85
CA TRP A 55 2.60 7.34 6.23
C TRP A 55 1.92 6.63 7.40
N GLY A 56 1.53 7.37 8.43
CA GLY A 56 0.67 6.86 9.50
C GLY A 56 -0.76 7.30 9.24
N ILE A 57 -1.57 6.42 8.65
CA ILE A 57 -2.98 6.69 8.36
C ILE A 57 -3.74 6.68 9.69
N TYR A 58 -4.56 7.69 9.92
CA TYR A 58 -5.30 7.83 11.16
C TYR A 58 -6.79 8.09 10.93
N THR A 59 -7.60 7.76 11.92
CA THR A 59 -9.01 8.13 11.94
C THR A 59 -9.17 9.65 12.14
N PRO A 60 -9.95 10.36 11.29
CA PRO A 60 -10.16 11.80 11.42
C PRO A 60 -10.62 12.22 12.84
N PHE A 61 -10.27 13.43 13.26
CA PHE A 61 -10.54 14.04 14.57
C PHE A 61 -9.82 13.39 15.76
N THR A 62 -9.86 12.07 15.91
CA THR A 62 -9.17 11.37 17.02
C THR A 62 -7.66 11.29 16.80
N ARG A 63 -7.23 11.35 15.53
CA ARG A 63 -5.84 11.16 15.09
C ARG A 63 -5.21 9.86 15.63
N GLN A 64 -6.06 8.86 15.90
CA GLN A 64 -5.62 7.52 16.27
C GLN A 64 -5.09 6.83 15.03
N VAL A 65 -3.81 6.45 15.04
CA VAL A 65 -3.17 5.77 13.90
C VAL A 65 -3.76 4.37 13.77
N ASP A 66 -4.37 4.11 12.62
CA ASP A 66 -4.96 2.81 12.27
C ASP A 66 -3.90 1.87 11.73
N TYR A 67 -3.07 2.35 10.80
CA TYR A 67 -1.96 1.58 10.25
C TYR A 67 -0.83 2.46 9.70
N PHE A 68 0.34 1.85 9.59
CA PHE A 68 1.52 2.46 8.97
C PHE A 68 1.77 1.88 7.58
N MET A 69 1.80 2.75 6.57
CA MET A 69 2.09 2.41 5.19
C MET A 69 3.54 2.81 4.86
N LYS A 70 4.40 1.80 4.64
CA LYS A 70 5.80 2.03 4.26
C LYS A 70 5.91 2.28 2.75
N ASN A 71 6.76 3.23 2.35
CA ASN A 71 7.09 3.43 0.94
C ASN A 71 8.16 2.44 0.45
N THR A 72 8.36 2.40 -0.88
CA THR A 72 9.31 1.48 -1.54
C THR A 72 10.79 1.82 -1.29
N CYS A 73 11.07 2.92 -0.61
CA CYS A 73 12.42 3.35 -0.28
C CYS A 73 12.73 3.18 1.21
N VAL A 74 14.01 3.13 1.55
CA VAL A 74 14.51 3.07 2.93
C VAL A 74 15.37 4.28 3.24
N CYS A 75 15.43 4.66 4.51
CA CYS A 75 16.39 5.67 4.97
C CYS A 75 17.81 5.08 4.97
N GLU A 76 18.81 5.93 4.78
CA GLU A 76 20.23 5.58 4.98
C GLU A 76 20.48 5.14 6.43
N GLU A 77 21.55 4.38 6.67
CA GLU A 77 21.84 3.75 7.98
C GLU A 77 21.89 4.74 9.16
N GLN A 78 22.27 6.00 8.91
CA GLN A 78 22.37 7.07 9.92
C GLN A 78 21.09 7.91 10.08
N LYS A 79 20.04 7.58 9.33
CA LYS A 79 18.76 8.30 9.30
C LYS A 79 17.62 7.41 9.77
N GLN A 80 16.65 8.02 10.43
CA GLN A 80 15.44 7.38 10.87
C GLN A 80 14.22 7.97 10.17
N CYS A 81 13.28 7.10 9.83
CA CYS A 81 11.97 7.51 9.34
C CYS A 81 11.14 8.05 10.51
N VAL A 82 11.00 9.37 10.60
CA VAL A 82 10.31 10.05 11.71
C VAL A 82 9.17 10.89 11.18
N ARG A 83 8.14 11.08 12.00
CA ARG A 83 7.01 11.95 11.68
C ARG A 83 7.50 13.39 11.52
N THR A 84 7.22 14.01 10.39
CA THR A 84 7.60 15.41 10.12
C THR A 84 6.41 16.32 9.89
N ASP A 85 5.32 15.82 9.32
CA ASP A 85 4.18 16.63 8.91
C ASP A 85 2.85 15.89 9.17
N ASP A 86 1.74 16.62 9.06
CA ASP A 86 0.38 16.11 9.13
C ASP A 86 -0.38 16.55 7.87
N ASP A 87 -0.74 15.60 7.00
CA ASP A 87 -1.55 15.83 5.81
C ASP A 87 -3.03 15.61 6.17
N LEU A 88 -3.66 16.70 6.59
CA LEU A 88 -5.06 16.72 7.01
C LEU A 88 -6.03 16.35 5.87
N SER A 89 -5.63 16.53 4.61
CA SER A 89 -6.51 16.26 3.46
C SER A 89 -6.80 14.77 3.29
N VAL A 90 -5.89 13.92 3.76
CA VAL A 90 -5.98 12.46 3.70
C VAL A 90 -5.95 11.79 5.07
N SER A 91 -6.00 12.59 6.15
CA SER A 91 -5.93 12.10 7.53
C SER A 91 -4.71 11.19 7.77
N ALA A 92 -3.52 11.71 7.47
CA ALA A 92 -2.28 10.94 7.59
C ALA A 92 -1.11 11.76 8.13
N TYR A 93 -0.34 11.15 9.03
CA TYR A 93 0.98 11.66 9.40
C TYR A 93 2.01 11.30 8.34
N VAL A 94 2.81 12.28 7.92
CA VAL A 94 3.89 12.09 6.94
C VAL A 94 5.19 11.77 7.67
N TYR A 95 5.88 10.71 7.26
CA TYR A 95 7.18 10.34 7.81
C TYR A 95 8.28 10.56 6.78
N ARG A 96 9.38 11.18 7.18
CA ARG A 96 10.55 11.47 6.34
C ARG A 96 11.83 11.06 7.06
N CYS A 97 12.90 10.81 6.29
CA CYS A 97 14.20 10.47 6.85
C CYS A 97 14.84 11.69 7.51
N ARG A 98 15.21 11.58 8.79
CA ARG A 98 15.97 12.58 9.55
C ARG A 98 17.15 11.93 10.23
N ASP A 99 18.21 12.68 10.46
CA ASP A 99 19.37 12.16 11.21
C ASP A 99 18.98 11.82 12.65
N LEU A 100 19.58 10.77 13.20
CA LEU A 100 19.28 10.23 14.54
C LEU A 100 19.41 11.25 15.70
N GLY A 101 19.98 12.43 15.46
CA GLY A 101 20.15 13.51 16.44
C GLY A 101 19.05 14.60 16.47
N GLN A 102 18.08 14.60 15.56
CA GLN A 102 17.12 15.72 15.42
C GLN A 102 15.84 15.61 16.27
N ARG A 103 15.74 14.63 17.20
CA ARG A 103 14.57 14.46 18.08
C ARG A 103 14.37 15.55 19.16
N LYS A 104 15.21 16.57 19.23
CA LYS A 104 15.12 17.64 20.24
C LYS A 104 15.24 19.03 19.59
N LYS A 105 14.14 19.61 19.10
CA LYS A 105 13.92 21.07 18.95
C LYS A 105 12.56 21.45 18.34
N VAL A 106 11.45 20.81 18.74
CA VAL A 106 10.10 21.23 18.29
C VAL A 106 9.11 21.37 19.46
N ASP A 107 9.60 21.47 20.70
CA ASP A 107 8.77 21.78 21.87
C ASP A 107 9.45 22.86 22.73
N ASN A 108 9.54 24.09 22.23
CA ASN A 108 9.56 25.33 23.04
C ASN A 108 9.56 26.57 22.12
N SER A 109 8.37 27.05 21.76
CA SER A 109 8.12 28.44 21.36
C SER A 109 6.67 28.79 21.61
#